data_AF-A0A645C2S3-F1
#
_entry.id   AF-A0A645C2S3-F1
#
_cell.length_a   1.000
_cell.length_b   1.000
_cell.length_c   1.000
_cell.angle_alpha   90.00
_cell.angle_beta   90.00
_cell.angle_gamma   90.00
#
_symmetry.space_group_name_H-M   'P 1'
#
loop_
_entity.id
_entity.type
_entity.pdbx_description
1 polymer ?
#
loop_
_entity_poly.entity_id
_entity_poly.type
_entity_poly.pdbx_seq_one_letter_code
_entity_poly.pdbx_strand_id
1 'polypeptide(L)' 'MPGHMGNVNTTVLNLEVVRVIPEKNIILIKGGIPGPNKGLVVIRDAVKA' A
#
# COMPACT_ATOMS: atom_id res chain seq x y z
N MET A 1 28.57 -4.21 7.62
CA MET A 1 28.80 -5.20 6.54
C MET A 1 27.82 -4.88 5.41
N PRO A 2 28.20 -5.06 4.14
CA PRO A 2 27.24 -4.96 3.03
C PRO A 2 26.17 -6.06 3.17
N GLY A 3 24.91 -5.73 2.86
CA GLY A 3 23.77 -6.64 2.96
C GLY A 3 22.68 -6.26 1.96
N HIS A 4 21.75 -7.18 1.70
CA HIS A 4 20.64 -6.96 0.77
C HIS A 4 19.61 -5.99 1.39
N MET A 5 19.27 -4.94 0.65
CA MET A 5 18.28 -3.94 1.07
C MET A 5 17.00 -4.09 0.24
N GLY A 6 15.85 -4.11 0.91
CA GLY A 6 14.55 -4.29 0.26
C GLY A 6 14.17 -5.76 0.08
N ASN A 7 13.15 -6.00 -0.77
CA ASN A 7 12.46 -7.30 -0.87
C ASN A 7 11.96 -7.84 0.48
N VAL A 8 11.51 -6.94 1.35
CA VAL A 8 10.95 -7.25 2.66
C VAL A 8 9.53 -6.73 2.75
N ASN A 9 8.67 -7.45 3.47
CA ASN A 9 7.30 -7.01 3.71
C ASN A 9 7.32 -5.74 4.59
N THR A 10 6.86 -4.63 4.02
CA THR A 10 6.73 -3.34 4.69
C THR A 10 5.28 -2.87 4.57
N THR A 11 4.76 -2.27 5.64
CA THR A 11 3.41 -1.69 5.67
C THR A 11 3.52 -0.20 5.89
N VAL A 12 2.90 0.59 5.01
CA VAL A 12 2.74 2.03 5.22
C VAL A 12 1.42 2.24 5.95
N LEU A 13 1.48 2.89 7.11
CA LEU A 13 0.32 3.14 7.97
C LEU A 13 -0.32 4.49 7.63
N ASN A 14 -1.58 4.66 8.01
CA ASN A 14 -2.35 5.92 7.92
C ASN A 14 -2.40 6.51 6.49
N LEU A 15 -2.56 5.65 5.48
CA LEU A 15 -2.84 6.09 4.12
C LEU A 15 -4.31 6.48 3.97
N GLU A 16 -4.55 7.62 3.32
CA GLU A 16 -5.90 8.16 3.11
C GLU A 16 -6.54 7.56 1.85
N VAL A 17 -7.74 7.01 1.97
CA VAL A 17 -8.52 6.52 0.82
C VAL A 17 -9.30 7.70 0.23
N VAL A 18 -8.90 8.15 -0.96
CA VAL A 18 -9.48 9.32 -1.62
C VAL A 18 -10.80 8.99 -2.32
N ARG A 19 -10.87 7.81 -2.93
CA ARG A 19 -12.05 7.39 -3.69
C ARG A 19 -12.08 5.87 -3.85
N VAL A 20 -13.27 5.31 -3.77
CA VAL A 20 -13.53 3.92 -4.17
C VAL A 20 -14.45 3.97 -5.39
N ILE A 21 -14.06 3.29 -6.46
CA ILE A 21 -14.85 3.17 -7.69
C ILE A 21 -15.22 1.70 -7.85
N PRO A 22 -16.37 1.27 -7.27
CA PRO A 22 -16.75 -0.15 -7.25
C PRO A 22 -17.03 -0.69 -8.66
N GLU A 23 -17.53 0.15 -9.58
CA GLU A 23 -17.80 -0.23 -10.96
C GLU A 23 -16.56 -0.76 -11.71
N LYS A 24 -15.38 -0.27 -11.32
CA LYS A 24 -14.10 -0.65 -11.93
C LYS A 24 -13.25 -1.53 -11.01
N ASN A 25 -13.73 -1.82 -9.80
CA ASN A 25 -12.96 -2.44 -8.71
C ASN A 25 -11.65 -1.69 -8.42
N ILE A 26 -11.68 -0.34 -8.44
CA ILE A 26 -10.50 0.51 -8.22
C ILE A 26 -10.63 1.23 -6.87
N ILE A 27 -9.51 1.28 -6.14
CA ILE A 27 -9.36 2.08 -4.92
C ILE A 27 -8.24 3.09 -5.17
N LEU A 28 -8.53 4.38 -4.97
CA LEU A 28 -7.56 5.46 -5.02
C LEU A 28 -7.07 5.75 -3.60
N ILE A 29 -5.79 5.50 -3.37
CA ILE A 29 -5.10 5.74 -2.11
C ILE A 29 -4.13 6.89 -2.32
N LYS A 30 -4.13 7.88 -1.42
CA LYS A 30 -3.18 8.98 -1.42
C LYS A 30 -1.93 8.58 -0.67
N GLY A 31 -0.82 8.55 -1.39
CA GLY A 31 0.51 8.25 -0.84
C GLY A 31 1.26 7.20 -1.64
N GLY A 32 2.34 6.69 -1.05
CA GLY A 32 3.18 5.64 -1.63
C GLY A 32 2.79 4.25 -1.11
N ILE A 33 2.53 3.34 -2.03
CA ILE A 33 2.34 1.91 -1.74
C ILE A 33 3.69 1.20 -1.85
N PRO A 34 4.08 0.33 -0.91
CA PRO A 34 5.34 -0.38 -0.98
C PRO A 34 5.34 -1.39 -2.13
N GLY A 35 6.48 -1.46 -2.83
CA GLY A 35 6.66 -2.39 -3.95
C GLY A 35 6.45 -1.76 -5.33
N PRO A 36 6.70 -2.53 -6.40
CA PRO A 36 6.55 -2.05 -7.77
C PRO A 36 5.09 -1.97 -8.21
N ASN A 37 4.84 -1.21 -9.28
CA ASN A 37 3.54 -1.18 -9.95
C ASN A 37 3.11 -2.59 -10.38
N LYS A 38 1.82 -2.91 -10.18
CA LYS A 38 1.23 -4.25 -10.43
C LYS A 38 1.74 -5.35 -9.48
N GLY A 39 2.43 -5.01 -8.38
CA GLY A 39 2.74 -5.93 -7.30
C GLY A 39 1.50 -6.35 -6.51
N LEU A 40 1.62 -7.45 -5.76
CA LEU A 40 0.58 -7.88 -4.83
C LEU A 40 0.71 -7.07 -3.54
N VAL A 41 -0.40 -6.49 -3.10
CA VAL A 41 -0.49 -5.71 -1.87
C VAL A 41 -1.70 -6.12 -1.06
N VAL A 42 -1.60 -6.04 0.25
CA VAL A 42 -2.68 -6.39 1.18
C VAL A 42 -3.15 -5.12 1.87
N ILE A 43 -4.43 -4.78 1.67
CA ILE A 43 -5.09 -3.64 2.33
C ILE A 43 -5.76 -4.16 3.60
N ARG A 44 -5.55 -3.44 4.71
CA ARG A 44 -6.11 -3.75 6.04
C ARG A 44 -6.60 -2.46 6.68
N ASP A 45 -7.50 -2.58 7.65
CA ASP A 45 -7.95 -1.45 8.44
C ASP A 45 -6.78 -0.81 9.20
N ALA A 46 -6.79 0.52 9.26
CA ALA A 46 -5.76 1.27 9.96
C ALA A 46 -5.88 1.02 11.46
N VAL A 47 -4.79 0.57 12.08
CA VAL A 47 -4.72 0.33 13.53
C VAL A 47 -4.59 1.66 14.30
N LYS A 48 -4.20 2.74 13.61
CA LYS A 48 -4.00 4.07 14.18
C LYS A 48 -4.92 5.06 13.45
N ALA A 49 -5.46 6.01 14.20
CA ALA A 49 -6.23 7.13 13.67
C ALA A 49 -5.31 8.17 13.02
#